data_AF-A0A938NGI2-F1
#
_entry.id   AF-A0A938NGI2-F1
#
_cell.length_a   1.000
_cell.length_b   1.000
_cell.length_c   1.000
_cell.angle_alpha   90.00
_cell.angle_beta   90.00
_cell.angle_gamma   90.00
#
_symmetry.space_group_name_H-M   'P 1'
#
loop_
_entity.id
_entity.type
_entity.pdbx_description
1 polymer ?
#
loop_
_entity_poly.entity_id
_entity_poly.type
_entity_poly.pdbx_seq_one_letter_code
_entity_poly.pdbx_strand_id
1 'polypeptide(L)' 'MPQRNIDSAIMLRLERQGACNLDELIQAFPGYAWNQMFAAIDRLSRSGAVTLQPLPPRDYLVSIKPHGAKSGLRRRMTA' A
#
# COMPACT_ATOMS: atom_id res chain seq x y z
N MET A 1 -22.69 4.03 2.86
CA MET A 1 -21.67 4.98 2.38
C MET A 1 -20.70 4.22 1.49
N PRO A 2 -20.36 4.69 0.28
CA PRO A 2 -19.66 3.87 -0.71
C PRO A 2 -18.16 3.74 -0.36
N GLN A 3 -17.66 2.50 -0.34
CA GLN A 3 -16.26 2.15 -0.05
C GLN A 3 -15.21 2.81 -0.99
N ARG A 4 -15.63 3.42 -2.10
CA ARG A 4 -14.76 4.12 -3.07
C ARG A 4 -13.91 5.26 -2.46
N ASN A 5 -14.31 5.77 -1.29
CA ASN A 5 -13.59 6.87 -0.65
C ASN A 5 -12.30 6.42 0.05
N ILE A 6 -12.22 5.20 0.58
CA ILE A 6 -11.02 4.73 1.29
C ILE A 6 -9.88 4.45 0.31
N ASP A 7 -10.16 3.73 -0.77
CA ASP A 7 -9.15 3.36 -1.78
C ASP A 7 -8.42 4.61 -2.31
N SER A 8 -9.20 5.63 -2.68
CA SER A 8 -8.67 6.91 -3.18
C SER A 8 -7.90 7.69 -2.10
N ALA A 9 -8.36 7.65 -0.85
CA ALA A 9 -7.70 8.34 0.25
C ALA A 9 -6.35 7.71 0.60
N ILE A 10 -6.27 6.37 0.63
CA ILE A 10 -5.02 5.62 0.82
C ILE A 10 -4.04 5.95 -0.30
N MET A 11 -4.48 5.93 -1.56
CA MET A 11 -3.63 6.28 -2.70
C MET A 11 -3.11 7.71 -2.59
N LEU A 12 -3.99 8.70 -2.35
CA LEU A 12 -3.57 10.10 -2.20
C LEU A 12 -2.57 10.30 -1.05
N ARG A 13 -2.77 9.58 0.06
CA ARG A 13 -1.84 9.60 1.20
C ARG A 13 -0.46 9.06 0.80
N LEU A 14 -0.43 7.92 0.10
CA LEU A 14 0.82 7.31 -0.36
C LEU A 14 1.50 8.15 -1.45
N GLU A 15 0.75 8.84 -2.31
CA GLU A 15 1.29 9.76 -3.34
C GLU A 15 1.94 10.98 -2.70
N ARG A 16 1.30 11.56 -1.68
CA ARG A 16 1.77 12.81 -1.05
C ARG A 16 2.90 12.61 -0.05
N GLN A 17 2.91 11.49 0.66
CA GLN A 17 3.81 11.26 1.78
C GLN A 17 4.73 10.04 1.59
N GLY A 18 4.58 9.32 0.48
CA GLY A 18 5.40 8.16 0.16
C GLY A 18 4.93 6.88 0.85
N ALA A 19 5.80 5.87 0.78
CA ALA A 19 5.56 4.59 1.43
C ALA A 19 5.47 4.75 2.95
N CYS A 20 4.53 4.07 3.58
CA CYS A 20 4.33 4.11 5.02
C CYS A 20 4.03 2.73 5.56
N ASN A 21 4.23 2.53 6.86
CA ASN A 21 3.88 1.27 7.47
C ASN A 21 2.37 1.14 7.74
N LEU A 22 1.95 -0.03 8.22
CA LEU A 22 0.54 -0.33 8.44
C LEU A 22 -0.03 0.51 9.60
N ASP A 23 0.74 0.68 10.68
CA ASP A 23 0.34 1.46 11.86
C ASP A 23 0.17 2.96 11.55
N GLU A 24 1.07 3.54 10.77
CA GLU A 24 1.00 4.92 10.29
C GLU A 24 -0.22 5.13 9.40
N LEU A 25 -0.54 4.14 8.56
CA LEU A 25 -1.72 4.21 7.71
C LEU A 25 -3.00 4.17 8.56
N ILE A 26 -3.07 3.29 9.57
CA ILE A 26 -4.21 3.24 10.51
C ILE A 26 -4.38 4.57 11.24
N GLN A 27 -3.28 5.13 11.75
CA GLN A 27 -3.29 6.40 12.47
C GLN A 27 -3.69 7.58 11.58
N ALA A 28 -3.37 7.55 10.29
CA ALA A 28 -3.77 8.59 9.33
C ALA A 28 -5.28 8.59 9.03
N PHE A 29 -6.00 7.52 9.39
CA PHE A 29 -7.39 7.29 9.01
C PHE A 29 -8.27 6.86 10.19
N PRO A 30 -8.35 7.67 11.28
CA PRO A 30 -9.09 7.30 12.49
C PRO A 30 -10.61 7.18 12.27
N GLY A 31 -11.14 7.71 11.16
CA GLY A 31 -12.55 7.61 10.78
C GLY A 31 -12.95 6.27 10.16
N TYR A 32 -12.01 5.35 9.94
CA TYR A 32 -12.27 4.06 9.31
C TYR A 32 -11.94 2.91 10.26
N ALA A 33 -12.85 1.94 10.32
CA ALA A 33 -12.62 0.71 11.07
C ALA A 33 -11.53 -0.14 10.40
N TRP A 34 -10.77 -0.88 11.22
CA TRP A 34 -9.64 -1.71 10.76
C TRP A 34 -10.01 -2.68 9.63
N ASN A 35 -11.18 -3.32 9.73
CA ASN A 35 -11.67 -4.24 8.70
C ASN A 35 -11.89 -3.55 7.34
N GLN A 36 -12.32 -2.29 7.32
CA GLN A 36 -12.49 -1.51 6.09
C GLN A 36 -11.14 -1.10 5.50
N MET A 37 -10.20 -0.72 6.34
CA MET A 37 -8.83 -0.41 5.93
C MET A 37 -8.15 -1.65 5.32
N PHE A 38 -8.21 -2.77 6.02
CA PHE A 38 -7.66 -4.03 5.55
C PHE A 38 -8.28 -4.46 4.21
N ALA A 39 -9.60 -4.38 4.07
CA ALA A 39 -10.28 -4.72 2.82
C ALA A 39 -9.86 -3.80 1.65
N ALA A 40 -9.65 -2.51 1.91
CA ALA A 40 -9.19 -1.56 0.91
C ALA A 40 -7.74 -1.84 0.49
N ILE A 41 -6.84 -2.08 1.46
CA ILE A 41 -5.44 -2.43 1.21
C ILE A 41 -5.34 -3.74 0.42
N ASP A 42 -6.09 -4.78 0.81
CA ASP A 42 -6.13 -6.06 0.09
C ASP A 42 -6.61 -5.88 -1.35
N ARG A 43 -7.68 -5.08 -1.56
CA ARG A 43 -8.18 -4.77 -2.90
C ARG A 43 -7.15 -4.00 -3.74
N LEU A 44 -6.52 -2.96 -3.19
CA LEU A 44 -5.49 -2.19 -3.88
C LEU A 44 -4.28 -3.07 -4.22
N SER A 45 -3.87 -3.95 -3.31
CA SER A 45 -2.78 -4.90 -3.51
C SER A 45 -3.10 -5.89 -4.63
N ARG A 46 -4.29 -6.50 -4.62
CA ARG A 46 -4.75 -7.43 -5.66
C ARG A 46 -4.91 -6.76 -7.03
N SER A 47 -5.32 -5.49 -7.06
CA SER A 47 -5.39 -4.70 -8.30
C SER A 47 -4.01 -4.28 -8.83
N GLY A 48 -2.95 -4.44 -8.02
CA GLY A 48 -1.60 -4.03 -8.36
C GLY A 48 -1.35 -2.51 -8.23
N ALA A 49 -2.23 -1.78 -7.57
CA ALA A 49 -2.07 -0.34 -7.30
C ALA A 49 -1.05 -0.08 -6.18
N VAL A 50 -1.02 -0.94 -5.17
CA VAL A 50 -0.05 -0.88 -4.06
C VAL A 50 0.72 -2.19 -3.92
N THR A 51 1.87 -2.12 -3.29
CA THR A 51 2.69 -3.27 -2.88
C THR A 51 2.81 -3.31 -1.37
N LEU A 52 2.65 -4.50 -0.81
CA LEU A 52 2.91 -4.81 0.60
C LEU A 52 4.24 -5.54 0.70
N GLN A 53 5.21 -4.94 1.38
CA GLN A 53 6.49 -5.56 1.66
C GLN A 53 6.59 -5.89 3.15
N PRO A 54 6.84 -7.14 3.55
CA PRO A 54 7.01 -7.49 4.95
C PRO A 54 8.23 -6.77 5.54
N LEU A 55 8.03 -6.10 6.67
CA LEU A 55 9.05 -5.39 7.44
C LEU A 55 9.19 -6.06 8.82
N PRO A 56 10.28 -6.80 9.10
CA PRO A 56 10.46 -7.49 10.37
C PRO A 56 10.54 -6.51 11.56
N PRO A 57 10.08 -6.90 12.76
CA PRO A 57 9.63 -8.25 13.13
C PRO A 57 8.14 -8.54 12.87
N ARG A 58 7.28 -7.55 12.58
CA ARG A 58 5.84 -7.79 12.44
C ARG A 58 5.05 -6.70 11.72
N ASP A 59 5.69 -5.96 10.84
CA ASP A 59 5.09 -4.81 10.16
C ASP A 59 5.07 -5.02 8.63
N TYR A 60 4.39 -4.15 7.92
CA TYR A 60 4.30 -4.15 6.48
C TYR A 60 4.47 -2.73 5.95
N LEU A 61 5.40 -2.57 5.03
CA LEU A 61 5.53 -1.33 4.27
C LEU A 61 4.54 -1.36 3.10
N VAL A 62 3.70 -0.33 3.03
CA VAL A 62 2.74 -0.09 1.96
C VAL A 62 3.31 0.98 1.04
N SER A 63 3.43 0.68 -0.25
CA SER A 63 3.95 1.62 -1.26
C SER A 63 3.12 1.57 -2.54
N ILE A 64 3.06 2.67 -3.28
CA ILE A 64 2.41 2.68 -4.60
C ILE A 64 3.31 1.93 -5.58
N LYS A 65 2.71 1.02 -6.34
CA LYS A 65 3.42 0.39 -7.45
C LYS A 65 3.54 1.43 -8.57
N PRO A 66 4.76 1.75 -9.06
CA PRO A 66 4.89 2.65 -10.19
C PRO A 66 4.18 2.04 -11.40
N HIS A 67 3.10 2.69 -11.82
CA HIS A 67 2.29 2.31 -12.97
C HIS A 67 3.08 2.62 -14.25
N GLY A 68 4.14 1.85 -14.55
CA GLY A 68 4.96 2.14 -15.72
C GLY A 68 6.37 1.56 -15.78
N ALA A 69 6.85 0.79 -14.81
CA ALA A 69 8.07 0.02 -14.99
C ALA A 69 7.70 -1.43 -15.30
N LYS A 70 7.83 -1.82 -16.57
CA LYS A 70 7.82 -3.23 -16.96
C LYS A 70 8.73 -4.00 -16.00
N SER A 71 8.21 -5.09 -15.44
CA SER A 71 9.01 -6.12 -14.80
C SER A 71 10.16 -6.46 -15.74
N GLY A 72 11.33 -5.93 -15.41
CA GLY A 72 12.45 -5.84 -16.32
C GLY A 72 13.72 -5.52 -15.56
N LEU A 73 13.93 -6.13 -14.40
CA LEU A 73 15.27 -6.29 -13.85
C LEU A 73 15.34 -7.35 -12.74
N ARG A 74 15.35 -8.62 -13.13
CA ARG A 74 16.17 -9.60 -12.42
C ARG A 74 17.56 -9.60 -13.06
N ARG A 75 18.35 -8.56 -12.79
CA ARG A 75 19.81 -8.71 -12.82
C ARG A 75 20.19 -9.44 -11.54
N ARG A 76 20.51 -10.73 -11.66
CA ARG A 76 21.49 -11.36 -10.75
C ARG A 76 22.75 -11.56 -11.57
N MET A 77 23.66 -10.59 -11.44
CA MET A 77 25.09 -10.76 -11.69
C MET A 77 25.75 -10.55 -10.33
N THR A 78 26.46 -11.57 -9.87
CA THR A 78 27.48 -11.66 -8.79
C THR A 78 27.57 -13.17 -8.50
N ALA A 79 28.69 -13.87 -8.63
CA ALA A 79 30.05 -13.58 -9.07
C ALA A 79 30.63 -14.93 -9.56
#